data_AF-H2C314-F1
#
_entry.id   AF-H2C314-F1
#
_cell.length_a   1.000
_cell.length_b   1.000
_cell.length_c   1.000
_cell.angle_alpha   90.00
_cell.angle_beta   90.00
_cell.angle_gamma   90.00
#
_symmetry.space_group_name_H-M   'P 1'
#
loop_
_entity.id
_entity.type
_entity.pdbx_description
1 polymer ?
#
loop_
_entity_poly.entity_id
_entity_poly.type
_entity_poly.pdbx_seq_one_letter_code
_entity_poly.pdbx_strand_id
1 'polypeptide(L)'
;MIVSVPKISLFHLNDVIIAIAHLPLIAQGGMVEKLRSDMRLSSCTDPLICLPSIYGGVIIFKGTKPLLRAEYDGFFSLRGEDCSLSVKEFVYATREGREGCLKVQEGTLVLSPNRLEGGEKVDVIGLRFIVD
;
A
#
# COMPACT_ATOMS: atom_id res chain seq x y z
N MET A 1 -15.75 -8.67 -18.45
CA MET A 1 -14.83 -8.84 -17.32
C MET A 1 -13.80 -7.71 -17.32
N ILE A 2 -13.90 -6.80 -16.37
CA ILE A 2 -12.94 -5.69 -16.17
C ILE A 2 -11.97 -6.11 -15.08
N VAL A 3 -10.67 -5.96 -15.34
CA VAL A 3 -9.61 -6.15 -14.34
C VAL A 3 -9.25 -4.79 -13.78
N SER A 4 -9.28 -4.64 -12.45
CA SER A 4 -8.88 -3.41 -11.77
C SER A 4 -7.98 -3.69 -10.57
N VAL A 5 -7.06 -2.78 -10.31
CA VAL A 5 -6.10 -2.85 -9.19
C VAL A 5 -6.04 -1.50 -8.48
N PRO A 6 -5.58 -1.46 -7.22
CA PRO A 6 -5.34 -0.20 -6.52
C PRO A 6 -4.18 0.59 -7.14
N LYS A 7 -4.18 1.90 -6.87
CA LYS A 7 -2.96 2.71 -6.98
C LYS A 7 -1.98 2.32 -5.89
N ILE A 8 -0.69 2.43 -6.17
CA ILE A 8 0.37 2.09 -5.21
C ILE A 8 1.20 3.33 -4.95
N SER A 9 1.30 3.70 -3.67
CA SER A 9 2.23 4.73 -3.18
C SER A 9 3.37 4.06 -2.44
N LEU A 10 4.61 4.48 -2.73
CA LEU A 10 5.83 3.96 -2.10
C LEU A 10 6.44 5.03 -1.21
N PHE A 11 6.84 4.62 0.00
CA PHE A 11 7.49 5.49 0.99
C PHE A 11 8.79 4.84 1.47
N HIS A 12 9.86 5.62 1.56
CA HIS A 12 11.20 5.09 1.79
C HIS A 12 11.70 5.44 3.20
N LEU A 13 12.31 4.45 3.86
CA LEU A 13 13.00 4.62 5.14
C LEU A 13 14.25 3.74 5.18
N ASN A 14 15.40 4.31 4.81
CA ASN A 14 16.68 3.59 4.71
C ASN A 14 16.55 2.34 3.80
N ASP A 15 16.74 1.13 4.35
CA ASP A 15 16.59 -0.15 3.64
C ASP A 15 15.15 -0.70 3.64
N VAL A 16 14.21 0.02 4.26
CA VAL A 16 12.79 -0.33 4.35
C VAL A 16 11.97 0.49 3.35
N ILE A 17 11.05 -0.18 2.67
CA ILE A 17 10.08 0.46 1.75
C ILE A 17 8.67 0.09 2.20
N ILE A 18 7.79 1.07 2.31
CA ILE A 18 6.39 0.87 2.65
C ILE A 18 5.59 1.14 1.38
N ALA A 19 4.94 0.10 0.87
CA ALA A 19 4.00 0.21 -0.23
C ALA A 19 2.57 0.20 0.32
N ILE A 20 1.79 1.22 -0.02
CA ILE A 20 0.38 1.30 0.34
C ILE A 20 -0.44 1.18 -0.92
N ALA A 21 -1.30 0.17 -0.97
CA ALA A 21 -2.34 0.04 -1.98
C ALA A 21 -3.54 0.91 -1.60
N HIS A 22 -4.07 1.69 -2.54
CA HIS A 22 -5.12 2.66 -2.24
C HIS A 22 -6.06 2.96 -3.40
N LEU A 23 -7.21 3.53 -3.03
CA LEU A 23 -8.23 4.02 -3.96
C LEU A 23 -7.83 5.39 -4.55
N PRO A 24 -8.39 5.78 -5.71
CA PRO A 24 -9.31 5.01 -6.56
C PRO A 24 -8.60 3.88 -7.32
N LEU A 25 -9.36 2.84 -7.69
CA LEU A 25 -8.85 1.75 -8.52
C LEU A 25 -8.50 2.25 -9.93
N ILE A 26 -7.54 1.60 -10.55
CA ILE A 26 -7.16 1.77 -11.96
C ILE A 26 -7.53 0.51 -12.74
N ALA A 27 -8.05 0.70 -13.95
CA ALA A 27 -8.47 -0.38 -14.85
C ALA A 27 -7.64 -0.43 -16.16
N GLN A 28 -6.59 0.41 -16.24
CA GLN A 28 -5.69 0.55 -17.38
C GLN A 28 -4.24 0.73 -16.90
N GLY A 29 -3.28 0.48 -17.78
CA GLY A 29 -1.84 0.60 -17.52
C GLY A 29 -1.11 -0.75 -17.52
N GLY A 30 0.21 -0.72 -17.64
CA GLY A 30 1.03 -1.91 -17.88
C GLY A 30 0.88 -3.02 -16.83
N MET A 31 0.66 -2.67 -15.55
CA MET A 31 0.39 -3.67 -14.51
C MET A 31 -0.97 -4.36 -14.70
N VAL A 32 -2.01 -3.60 -15.07
CA VAL A 32 -3.34 -4.18 -15.34
C VAL A 32 -3.30 -5.09 -16.55
N GLU A 33 -2.62 -4.67 -17.63
CA GLU A 33 -2.44 -5.47 -18.83
C GLU A 33 -1.70 -6.78 -18.55
N LYS A 34 -0.63 -6.70 -17.77
CA LYS A 34 0.17 -7.86 -17.35
C LYS A 34 -0.61 -8.83 -16.45
N LEU A 35 -1.38 -8.31 -15.50
CA LEU A 35 -2.24 -9.15 -14.65
C LEU A 35 -3.38 -9.77 -15.44
N ARG A 36 -3.90 -9.08 -16.46
CA ARG A 36 -4.91 -9.59 -17.39
C ARG A 36 -4.37 -10.70 -18.29
N SER A 37 -3.12 -10.58 -18.77
CA SER A 37 -2.55 -11.55 -19.71
C SER A 37 -2.16 -12.86 -19.03
N ASP A 38 -1.47 -12.78 -17.89
CA ASP A 38 -0.74 -13.94 -17.38
C ASP A 38 -1.40 -14.54 -16.13
N MET A 39 -2.13 -13.75 -15.34
CA MET A 39 -2.73 -14.13 -14.04
C MET A 39 -1.77 -14.92 -13.10
N ARG A 40 -0.46 -14.80 -13.31
CA ARG A 40 0.57 -15.56 -12.60
C ARG A 40 1.40 -14.64 -11.73
N LEU A 41 1.56 -14.99 -10.46
CA LEU A 41 2.47 -14.32 -9.53
C LEU A 41 3.93 -14.41 -9.99
N SER A 42 4.31 -15.48 -10.72
CA SER A 42 5.66 -15.67 -11.26
C SER A 42 6.07 -14.59 -12.27
N SER A 43 5.13 -13.83 -12.81
CA SER A 43 5.38 -12.70 -13.69
C SER A 43 5.69 -11.40 -12.95
N CYS A 44 5.58 -11.33 -11.62
CA CYS A 44 5.88 -10.12 -10.83
C CYS A 44 7.39 -9.82 -10.79
N THR A 45 7.88 -9.16 -11.85
CA THR A 45 9.29 -8.72 -11.97
C THR A 45 9.64 -7.56 -11.03
N ASP A 46 8.64 -6.77 -10.64
CA ASP A 46 8.77 -5.71 -9.63
C ASP A 46 7.82 -6.01 -8.45
N PRO A 47 8.34 -6.62 -7.36
CA PRO A 47 7.53 -6.96 -6.19
C PRO A 47 6.91 -5.74 -5.49
N LEU A 48 7.53 -4.56 -5.58
CA LEU A 48 7.10 -3.36 -4.86
C LEU A 48 5.77 -2.80 -5.41
N ILE A 49 5.50 -3.03 -6.70
CA ILE A 49 4.23 -2.64 -7.31
C ILE A 49 3.29 -3.84 -7.43
N CYS A 50 3.81 -4.99 -7.84
CA CYS A 50 2.98 -6.14 -8.18
C CYS A 50 2.27 -6.75 -6.96
N LEU A 51 2.98 -6.95 -5.84
CA LEU A 51 2.38 -7.55 -4.65
C LEU A 51 1.29 -6.66 -4.05
N PRO A 52 1.49 -5.34 -3.86
CA PRO A 52 0.41 -4.46 -3.41
C PRO A 52 -0.76 -4.40 -4.39
N SER A 53 -0.52 -4.46 -5.70
CA SER A 53 -1.61 -4.49 -6.69
C SER A 53 -2.48 -5.73 -6.58
N ILE A 54 -1.88 -6.87 -6.21
CA ILE A 54 -2.59 -8.16 -6.09
C ILE A 54 -3.28 -8.28 -4.74
N TYR A 55 -2.57 -8.02 -3.65
CA TYR A 55 -3.03 -8.33 -2.29
C TYR A 55 -3.63 -7.14 -1.55
N GLY A 56 -3.44 -5.92 -2.04
CA GLY A 56 -3.84 -4.72 -1.31
C GLY A 56 -3.12 -4.56 0.04
N GLY A 57 -3.61 -3.60 0.81
CA GLY A 57 -3.18 -3.27 2.17
C GLY A 57 -1.90 -2.44 2.21
N VAL A 58 -1.26 -2.48 3.37
CA VAL A 58 0.06 -1.89 3.62
C VAL A 58 1.08 -3.03 3.62
N ILE A 59 2.06 -2.96 2.73
CA ILE A 59 3.12 -3.95 2.60
C ILE A 59 4.45 -3.30 2.94
N ILE A 60 5.18 -3.89 3.88
CA ILE A 60 6.50 -3.43 4.31
C ILE A 60 7.54 -4.37 3.71
N PHE A 61 8.53 -3.78 3.04
CA PHE A 61 9.62 -4.47 2.38
C PHE A 61 10.96 -4.10 3.01
N LYS A 62 11.93 -5.01 2.91
CA LYS A 62 13.35 -4.72 3.06
C LYS A 62 14.03 -4.94 1.71
N GLY A 63 14.50 -3.86 1.09
CA GLY A 63 14.76 -3.85 -0.36
C GLY A 63 13.48 -4.23 -1.12
N THR A 64 13.53 -5.30 -1.93
CA THR A 64 12.37 -5.84 -2.66
C THR A 64 11.72 -7.06 -1.99
N LYS A 65 12.24 -7.51 -0.84
CA LYS A 65 11.72 -8.67 -0.12
C LYS A 65 10.56 -8.25 0.80
N PRO A 66 9.34 -8.80 0.65
CA PRO A 66 8.24 -8.50 1.57
C PRO A 66 8.55 -9.06 2.95
N LEU A 67 8.36 -8.24 3.98
CA LEU A 67 8.48 -8.62 5.39
C LEU A 67 7.12 -8.81 6.05
N LEU A 68 6.16 -7.94 5.70
CA LEU A 68 4.83 -7.92 6.30
C LEU A 68 3.82 -7.40 5.29
N ARG A 69 2.60 -7.94 5.32
CA ARG A 69 1.40 -7.33 4.74
C ARG A 69 0.33 -7.20 5.83
N ALA A 70 -0.28 -6.04 5.93
CA ALA A 70 -1.32 -5.72 6.91
C ALA A 70 -2.59 -5.22 6.21
N GLU A 71 -3.75 -5.74 6.64
CA GLU A 71 -5.08 -5.34 6.16
C GLU A 71 -5.58 -4.10 6.90
N TYR A 72 -4.87 -2.99 6.72
CA TYR A 72 -5.24 -1.73 7.36
C TYR A 72 -6.46 -1.10 6.68
N ASP A 73 -7.64 -1.27 7.27
CA ASP A 73 -8.87 -0.62 6.80
C ASP A 73 -8.97 0.83 7.31
N GLY A 74 -8.27 1.74 6.63
CA GLY A 74 -8.20 3.14 7.05
C GLY A 74 -7.75 4.05 5.92
N PHE A 75 -7.22 5.21 6.30
CA PHE A 75 -6.71 6.23 5.40
C PHE A 75 -5.24 6.50 5.70
N PHE A 76 -4.52 6.97 4.70
CA PHE A 76 -3.17 7.48 4.89
C PHE A 76 -3.00 8.87 4.26
N SER A 77 -2.03 9.62 4.75
CA SER A 77 -1.60 10.88 4.16
C SER A 77 -0.12 11.12 4.44
N LEU A 78 0.51 11.95 3.61
CA LEU A 78 1.87 12.40 3.81
C LEU A 78 1.83 13.87 4.29
N ARG A 79 2.31 14.13 5.51
CA ARG A 79 2.25 15.44 6.17
C ARG A 79 3.61 15.90 6.67
N GLY A 80 3.74 17.19 6.99
CA GLY A 80 4.94 17.78 7.58
C GLY A 80 4.99 17.71 9.11
N GLU A 81 4.02 17.07 9.76
CA GLU A 81 3.89 17.04 11.22
C GLU A 81 4.99 16.20 11.90
N ASP A 82 5.27 16.47 13.17
CA ASP A 82 6.20 15.68 13.98
C ASP A 82 5.63 14.29 14.26
N CYS A 83 6.47 13.27 14.16
CA CYS A 83 6.13 11.89 14.51
C CYS A 83 7.05 11.36 15.60
N SER A 84 6.46 10.82 16.66
CA SER A 84 7.16 10.25 17.80
C SER A 84 7.31 8.73 17.76
N LEU A 85 6.61 8.04 16.86
CA LEU A 85 6.61 6.58 16.82
C LEU A 85 7.86 6.01 16.15
N SER A 86 8.38 4.94 16.74
CA SER A 86 9.36 4.07 16.12
C SER A 86 8.75 3.21 15.01
N VAL A 87 9.59 2.64 14.15
CA VAL A 87 9.17 1.69 13.10
C VAL A 87 8.35 0.54 13.67
N LYS A 88 8.76 -0.01 14.83
CA LYS A 88 8.09 -1.14 15.47
C LYS A 88 6.67 -0.76 15.92
N GLU A 89 6.51 0.43 16.49
CA GLU A 89 5.20 0.94 16.91
C GLU A 89 4.30 1.25 15.72
N PHE A 90 4.85 1.82 14.65
CA PHE A 90 4.13 2.00 13.39
C PHE A 90 3.63 0.68 12.81
N VAL A 91 4.50 -0.34 12.76
CA VAL A 91 4.12 -1.70 12.31
C VAL A 91 3.00 -2.27 13.16
N TYR A 92 3.08 -2.12 14.49
CA TYR A 92 2.05 -2.57 15.40
C TYR A 92 0.72 -1.85 15.16
N ALA A 93 0.74 -0.51 15.08
CA ALA A 93 -0.45 0.29 14.80
C ALA A 93 -1.11 -0.11 13.46
N THR A 94 -0.30 -0.34 12.43
CA THR A 94 -0.76 -0.79 11.11
C THR A 94 -1.45 -2.16 11.18
N ARG A 95 -0.94 -3.10 11.98
CA ARG A 95 -1.55 -4.44 12.13
C ARG A 95 -2.84 -4.41 12.93
N GLU A 96 -2.92 -3.54 13.92
CA GLU A 96 -4.06 -3.44 14.83
C GLU A 96 -5.15 -2.47 14.35
N GLY A 97 -5.00 -1.87 13.14
CA GLY A 97 -5.96 -0.91 12.62
C GLY A 97 -6.04 0.39 13.41
N ARG A 98 -4.94 0.79 14.06
CA ARG A 98 -4.87 1.99 14.92
C ARG A 98 -4.23 3.17 14.21
N GLU A 99 -4.33 4.34 14.83
CA GLU A 99 -3.57 5.50 14.38
C GLU A 99 -2.07 5.25 14.55
N GLY A 100 -1.30 5.69 13.55
CA GLY A 100 0.14 5.57 13.55
C GLY A 100 0.77 6.62 12.65
N CYS A 101 1.99 7.01 12.97
CA CYS A 101 2.80 7.84 12.09
C CYS A 101 4.19 7.22 11.92
N LEU A 102 4.89 7.58 10.85
CA LEU A 102 6.27 7.23 10.66
C LEU A 102 6.99 8.29 9.83
N LYS A 103 8.18 8.71 10.27
CA LYS A 103 9.04 9.56 9.46
C LYS A 103 9.66 8.74 8.33
N VAL A 104 9.41 9.16 7.09
CA VAL A 104 9.94 8.59 5.85
C VAL A 104 10.68 9.68 5.07
N GLN A 105 11.36 9.32 3.98
CA GLN A 105 12.11 10.28 3.15
C GLN A 105 11.20 11.35 2.54
N GLU A 106 9.98 10.98 2.20
CA GLU A 106 9.00 11.87 1.56
C GLU A 106 8.31 12.82 2.55
N GLY A 107 8.41 12.56 3.86
CA GLY A 107 7.72 13.34 4.89
C GLY A 107 7.33 12.50 6.10
N THR A 108 6.22 12.84 6.74
CA THR A 108 5.63 12.04 7.82
C THR A 108 4.44 11.29 7.26
N LEU A 109 4.57 9.97 7.11
CA LEU A 109 3.47 9.08 6.75
C LEU A 109 2.55 8.94 7.95
N VAL A 110 1.27 9.24 7.79
CA VAL A 110 0.25 9.12 8.83
C VAL A 110 -0.80 8.11 8.38
N LEU A 111 -1.17 7.20 9.27
CA LEU A 111 -2.29 6.25 9.15
C LEU A 111 -3.36 6.61 10.18
N SER A 112 -4.62 6.65 9.74
CA SER A 112 -5.77 6.76 10.66
C SER A 112 -6.91 5.84 10.21
N PRO A 113 -7.63 5.18 11.15
CA PRO A 113 -8.85 4.47 10.81
C PRO A 113 -9.95 5.44 10.33
N ASN A 114 -9.84 6.71 10.72
CA ASN A 114 -10.76 7.76 10.33
C ASN A 114 -10.28 8.51 9.09
N ARG A 115 -11.21 9.19 8.41
CA ARG A 115 -10.90 9.98 7.22
C ARG A 115 -9.96 11.13 7.58
N LEU A 116 -8.87 11.23 6.84
CA LEU A 116 -7.92 12.35 6.92
C LEU A 116 -8.26 13.38 5.83
N GLU A 117 -8.10 14.67 6.15
CA GLU A 117 -8.11 15.72 5.14
C GLU A 117 -6.96 15.49 4.16
N GLY A 118 -7.27 15.48 2.86
CA GLY A 118 -6.32 15.12 1.79
C GLY A 118 -5.84 13.67 1.81
N GLY A 119 -6.41 12.81 2.66
CA GLY A 119 -5.99 11.42 2.80
C GLY A 119 -6.60 10.49 1.77
N GLU A 120 -5.85 9.45 1.43
CA GLU A 120 -6.26 8.41 0.50
C GLU A 120 -6.72 7.16 1.28
N LYS A 121 -7.80 6.54 0.82
CA LYS A 121 -8.34 5.32 1.43
C LYS A 121 -7.46 4.13 1.05
N VAL A 122 -6.96 3.42 2.05
CA VAL A 122 -6.21 2.17 1.86
C VAL A 122 -7.15 1.12 1.26
N ASP A 123 -6.68 0.43 0.23
CA ASP A 123 -7.38 -0.67 -0.39
C ASP A 123 -6.85 -1.99 0.14
N VAL A 124 -7.57 -2.66 1.03
CA VAL A 124 -7.15 -3.94 1.64
C VAL A 124 -7.34 -5.15 0.72
N ILE A 125 -8.03 -4.99 -0.41
CA ILE A 125 -8.43 -6.11 -1.29
C ILE A 125 -7.39 -6.37 -2.39
N GLY A 126 -6.92 -5.32 -3.07
CA GLY A 126 -6.04 -5.47 -4.22
C GLY A 126 -6.79 -5.77 -5.53
N LEU A 127 -6.36 -6.82 -6.23
CA LEU A 127 -6.83 -7.16 -7.57
C LEU A 127 -8.31 -7.55 -7.56
N ARG A 128 -9.08 -6.99 -8.50
CA ARG A 128 -10.50 -7.30 -8.68
C ARG A 128 -10.80 -7.68 -10.12
N PHE A 129 -11.71 -8.64 -10.25
CA PHE A 129 -12.36 -9.00 -11.51
C PHE A 129 -13.83 -8.59 -11.41
N ILE A 130 -14.22 -7.57 -12.16
CA ILE A 130 -15.59 -7.07 -12.20
C ILE A 130 -16.27 -7.75 -13.39
N VAL A 131 -17.23 -8.62 -13.09
CA VAL A 131 -18.11 -9.23 -14.09
C VAL A 131 -19.33 -8.32 -14.20
N ASP A 132 -19.60 -7.87 -15.41
CA ASP A 132 -20.83 -7.18 -15.80
C ASP A 132 -21.74 -8.22 -16.46
#